data_AF-A0A428X3M9-F1
#
_entry.id   AF-A0A428X3M9-F1
#
_cell.length_a   1.000
_cell.length_b   1.000
_cell.length_c   1.000
_cell.angle_alpha   90.00
_cell.angle_beta   90.00
_cell.angle_gamma   90.00
#
_symmetry.space_group_name_H-M   'P 1'
#
loop_
_entity.id
_entity.type
_entity.pdbx_description
1 polymer ?
#
loop_
_entity_poly.entity_id
_entity_poly.type
_entity_poly.pdbx_seq_one_letter_code
_entity_poly.pdbx_strand_id
1 'polypeptide(L)' 'MALDPQLLEILACPDTHHAPLEYDAGAQTLTCTECGRVFPVRDD' A
#
# COMPACT_ATOMS: atom_id res chain seq x y z
N MET A 1 13.11 9.61 -8.46
CA MET A 1 13.35 9.48 -7.01
C MET A 1 12.54 8.28 -6.58
N ALA A 2 13.19 7.16 -6.27
CA ALA A 2 12.49 5.93 -5.89
C ALA A 2 12.00 6.09 -4.45
N LEU A 3 10.76 5.66 -4.16
CA LEU A 3 10.24 5.65 -2.80
C LEU A 3 11.17 4.83 -1.90
N ASP A 4 11.48 5.37 -0.73
CA ASP A 4 12.39 4.76 0.23
C ASP A 4 11.78 3.44 0.75
N PRO A 5 12.47 2.29 0.63
CA PRO A 5 11.94 1.00 1.06
C PRO A 5 11.61 0.97 2.56
N GLN A 6 12.24 1.80 3.39
CA GLN A 6 11.88 1.91 4.81
C GLN A 6 10.53 2.61 5.03
N LEU A 7 10.09 3.45 4.09
CA LEU A 7 8.77 4.09 4.16
C LEU A 7 7.64 3.12 3.75
N LEU A 8 7.94 2.17 2.86
CA LEU A 8 7.01 1.11 2.46
C LEU A 8 6.70 0.15 3.63
N GLU A 9 7.65 -0.06 4.55
CA GLU A 9 7.42 -0.83 5.79
C GLU A 9 6.44 -0.15 6.75
N ILE A 10 6.19 1.15 6.60
CA ILE A 10 5.24 1.92 7.43
C ILE A 10 3.82 1.90 6.83
N LEU A 11 3.69 1.65 5.52
CA LEU A 11 2.40 1.69 4.81
C LEU A 11 1.60 0.39 5.05
N ALA A 12 1.06 0.27 6.25
CA ALA A 12 0.10 -0.74 6.64
C ALA A 12 -1.33 -0.35 6.22
N CYS A 13 -2.18 -1.36 6.03
CA CYS A 13 -3.62 -1.13 5.83
C CYS A 13 -4.19 -0.28 6.99
N PRO A 14 -4.98 0.78 6.72
CA PRO A 14 -5.52 1.67 7.75
C PRO A 14 -6.62 1.04 8.63
N ASP A 15 -6.85 -0.26 8.49
CA ASP A 15 -7.83 -1.04 9.26
C ASP A 15 -7.13 -1.67 10.47
N THR A 16 -7.87 -2.14 11.48
CA THR A 16 -7.32 -2.46 12.82
C THR A 16 -6.20 -3.50 12.84
N HIS A 17 -6.12 -4.32 11.80
CA HIS A 17 -5.21 -5.44 11.67
C HIS A 17 -3.87 -5.04 11.01
N HIS A 18 -3.77 -3.83 10.43
CA HIS A 18 -2.52 -3.26 9.91
C HIS A 18 -1.72 -4.22 9.00
N ALA A 19 -2.41 -5.04 8.21
CA ALA A 19 -1.77 -5.99 7.32
C ALA A 19 -0.94 -5.30 6.21
N PRO A 20 0.06 -6.01 5.66
CA PRO A 20 0.86 -5.51 4.54
C PRO A 20 0.01 -5.21 3.31
N LEU A 21 0.35 -4.12 2.63
CA LEU A 21 -0.21 -3.73 1.34
C LEU A 21 0.69 -4.23 0.20
N GLU A 22 0.09 -4.88 -0.79
CA GLU A 22 0.76 -5.27 -2.03
C GLU A 22 0.61 -4.16 -3.06
N TYR A 23 1.73 -3.70 -3.63
CA TYR A 23 1.74 -2.64 -4.62
C TYR A 23 1.67 -3.19 -6.05
N ASP A 24 0.64 -2.79 -6.78
CA ASP A 24 0.52 -2.99 -8.23
C ASP A 24 0.99 -1.73 -8.95
N ALA A 25 2.18 -1.81 -9.55
CA ALA A 25 2.76 -0.71 -10.31
C ALA A 25 2.05 -0.44 -11.64
N GLY A 26 1.37 -1.42 -12.23
CA GLY A 26 0.62 -1.25 -13.48
C GLY A 26 -0.70 -0.51 -13.28
N ALA A 27 -1.37 -0.78 -12.15
CA ALA A 27 -2.62 -0.12 -11.78
C ALA A 27 -2.43 1.12 -10.88
N GLN A 28 -1.21 1.36 -10.37
CA GLN A 28 -0.92 2.34 -9.32
C GLN A 28 -1.85 2.18 -8.11
N THR A 29 -1.97 0.95 -7.60
CA THR A 29 -2.84 0.61 -6.47
C THR A 29 -2.11 -0.18 -5.40
N LEU A 30 -2.54 -0.01 -4.15
CA LEU A 30 -2.13 -0.79 -3.00
C LEU A 30 -3.29 -1.68 -2.57
N THR A 31 -3.09 -3.00 -2.51
CA THR A 31 -4.11 -3.96 -2.10
C THR A 31 -3.76 -4.57 -0.76
N CYS A 32 -4.69 -4.53 0.20
CA CYS A 32 -4.50 -5.20 1.49
C CYS A 32 -4.62 -6.71 1.34
N THR A 33 -3.60 -7.43 1.81
CA THR A 33 -3.52 -8.91 1.74
C THR A 33 -4.51 -9.63 2.65
N GLU A 34 -5.14 -8.94 3.61
CA GLU A 34 -6.08 -9.53 4.57
C GLU A 34 -7.54 -9.16 4.29
N CYS A 35 -7.85 -7.86 4.14
CA CYS A 35 -9.24 -7.41 3.93
C CYS A 35 -9.60 -7.22 2.45
N GLY A 36 -8.63 -7.32 1.54
CA GLY A 36 -8.85 -7.21 0.09
C GLY A 36 -9.21 -5.81 -0.41
N ARG A 37 -9.08 -4.78 0.44
CA ARG A 37 -9.32 -3.39 0.03
C ARG A 37 -8.23 -2.91 -0.93
N VAL A 38 -8.64 -2.12 -1.92
CA VAL A 38 -7.75 -1.52 -2.93
C VAL A 38 -7.71 -0.01 -2.72
N PHE A 39 -6.51 0.54 -2.57
CA PHE A 39 -6.24 1.95 -2.36
C PHE A 39 -5.50 2.51 -3.58
N PRO A 40 -6.01 3.55 -4.27
CA PRO A 40 -5.29 4.18 -5.38
C PRO A 40 -4.14 5.06 -4.86
N VAL A 41 -2.98 4.99 -5.49
CA VAL A 41 -1.84 5.87 -5.22
C VAL A 41 -2.05 7.19 -5.98
N ARG A 42 -1.89 8.32 -5.28
CA ARG A 42 -1.96 9.68 -5.84
C ARG A 42 -0.71 10.46 -5.39
N ASP A 43 -0.09 11.17 -6.31
CA ASP A 43 1.15 11.95 -6.09
C ASP A 43 0.87 13.46 -5.91
N ASP A 44 -0.10 13.84 -5.08
CA ASP A 44 -0.45 15.25 -4.82
C ASP A 44 0.53 16.03 -3.92
#